data_AF-Q24D56-F1
#
_entry.id   AF-Q24D56-F1
#
_cell.length_a   1.000
_cell.length_b   1.000
_cell.length_c   1.000
_cell.angle_alpha   90.00
_cell.angle_beta   90.00
_cell.angle_gamma   90.00
#
_symmetry.space_group_name_H-M   'P 1'
#
loop_
_entity.id
_entity.type
_entity.pdbx_description
1 polymer ?
#
loop_
_entity_poly.entity_id
_entity_poly.type
_entity_poly.pdbx_seq_one_letter_code
_entity_poly.pdbx_strand_id
1 'polypeptide(L)'
;MSYIQEIPEIEKYWDNFSDEYSSQDDATNVFYLSLLNMLKVNTRKQILEVGAGAGFLYNHTMNYKRPEASYVATDLSEKMLSILCKRLQISEAFRDELFIEKYNLKVEKANGEQLQEDDSRSFQSPLKRRSCWFHSVGRQSKVLLLQYCT
;
A
#
# COMPACT_ATOMS: atom_id res chain seq x y z
N MET A 1 13.52 1.20 26.49
CA MET A 1 12.06 1.22 26.64
C MET A 1 11.46 1.65 25.31
N SER A 2 10.72 0.75 24.67
CA SER A 2 10.00 1.04 23.41
C SER A 2 8.70 1.74 23.78
N TYR A 3 8.56 3.03 23.49
CA TYR A 3 7.27 3.71 23.59
C TYR A 3 6.35 3.14 22.50
N ILE A 4 5.26 2.49 22.91
CA ILE A 4 4.14 2.22 21.99
C ILE A 4 3.43 3.56 21.83
N GLN A 5 3.58 4.18 20.66
CA GLN A 5 2.83 5.38 20.31
C GLN A 5 1.37 5.00 20.05
N GLU A 6 0.44 5.84 20.49
CA GLU A 6 -0.97 5.63 20.16
C GLU A 6 -1.21 5.89 18.66
N ILE A 7 -2.18 5.21 18.05
CA ILE A 7 -2.49 5.33 16.61
C ILE A 7 -2.66 6.81 16.16
N PRO A 8 -3.36 7.69 16.91
CA PRO A 8 -3.48 9.09 16.53
C PRO A 8 -2.14 9.86 16.52
N GLU A 9 -1.17 9.47 17.36
CA GLU A 9 0.15 10.08 17.37
C GLU A 9 0.96 9.68 16.13
N ILE A 10 0.83 8.42 15.71
CA ILE A 10 1.47 7.89 14.51
C ILE A 10 0.88 8.56 13.26
N GLU A 11 -0.45 8.69 13.19
CA GLU A 11 -1.13 9.42 12.11
C GLU A 11 -0.62 10.85 12.00
N LYS A 12 -0.64 11.59 13.12
CA LYS A 12 -0.18 12.98 13.18
C LYS A 12 1.30 13.12 12.78
N TYR A 13 2.14 12.19 13.19
CA TYR A 13 3.55 12.18 12.77
C TYR A 13 3.67 12.09 11.25
N TRP A 14 2.97 11.13 10.62
CA TRP A 14 3.04 10.94 9.18
C TRP A 14 2.41 12.09 8.40
N ASP A 15 1.31 12.68 8.87
CA ASP A 15 0.75 13.88 8.26
C ASP A 15 1.76 15.05 8.26
N ASN A 16 2.46 15.27 9.37
CA ASN A 16 3.47 16.33 9.45
C ASN A 16 4.70 16.05 8.57
N PHE A 17 5.14 14.80 8.49
CA PHE A 17 6.35 14.41 7.76
C PHE A 17 6.13 14.15 6.26
N SER A 18 4.88 14.00 5.83
CA SER A 18 4.51 13.59 4.46
C SER A 18 5.11 14.42 3.33
N ASP A 19 5.18 15.75 3.48
CA ASP A 19 5.75 16.62 2.43
C ASP A 19 7.25 16.36 2.27
N GLU A 20 7.99 16.29 3.39
CA GLU A 20 9.42 15.99 3.38
C GLU A 20 9.69 14.60 2.79
N TYR A 21 8.97 13.58 3.27
CA TYR A 21 9.08 12.22 2.76
C TYR A 21 8.81 12.12 1.25
N SER A 22 7.73 12.76 0.79
CA SER A 22 7.32 12.68 -0.62
C SER A 22 8.28 13.37 -1.59
N SER A 23 9.11 14.29 -1.08
CA SER A 23 10.11 15.03 -1.86
C SER A 23 11.41 14.25 -2.11
N GLN A 24 11.64 13.16 -1.37
CA GLN A 24 12.89 12.38 -1.42
C GLN A 24 12.88 11.25 -2.45
N ASP A 25 11.87 11.19 -3.31
CA ASP A 25 11.71 10.08 -4.26
C ASP A 25 12.41 10.33 -5.59
N ASP A 26 13.46 9.55 -5.79
CA ASP A 26 14.13 9.43 -7.08
C ASP A 26 13.40 8.34 -7.88
N ALA A 27 12.48 8.80 -8.74
CA ALA A 27 11.43 8.12 -9.52
C ALA A 27 11.71 6.76 -10.22
N THR A 28 12.81 6.06 -9.98
CA THR A 28 13.02 4.69 -10.47
C THR A 28 13.86 3.88 -9.51
N ASN A 29 13.20 3.17 -8.59
CA ASN A 29 13.89 2.27 -7.69
C ASN A 29 13.82 0.83 -8.22
N VAL A 30 14.97 0.26 -8.60
CA VAL A 30 15.14 -1.16 -8.98
C VAL A 30 14.55 -2.10 -7.92
N PHE A 31 14.52 -1.65 -6.66
CA PHE A 31 13.83 -2.31 -5.57
C PHE A 31 12.36 -2.59 -5.88
N TYR A 32 11.60 -1.61 -6.37
CA TYR A 32 10.16 -1.79 -6.63
C TYR A 32 9.91 -2.80 -7.75
N LEU A 33 10.69 -2.75 -8.83
CA LEU A 33 10.56 -3.74 -9.90
C LEU A 33 10.87 -5.17 -9.40
N SER A 34 11.91 -5.30 -8.59
CA SER A 34 12.29 -6.57 -7.97
C SER A 34 11.19 -7.08 -7.04
N LEU A 35 10.61 -6.19 -6.23
CA LEU A 35 9.48 -6.49 -5.36
C LEU A 35 8.27 -6.97 -6.16
N LEU A 36 7.83 -6.23 -7.18
CA LEU A 36 6.69 -6.61 -8.03
C LEU A 36 6.87 -7.99 -8.67
N ASN A 37 8.10 -8.29 -9.11
CA ASN A 37 8.43 -9.60 -9.68
C ASN A 37 8.36 -10.72 -8.64
N MET A 38 8.94 -10.51 -7.44
CA MET A 38 8.86 -11.48 -6.34
C MET A 38 7.41 -11.78 -5.94
N LEU A 39 6.56 -10.76 -5.94
CA LEU A 39 5.15 -10.85 -5.58
C LEU A 39 4.28 -11.42 -6.72
N LYS A 40 4.82 -11.50 -7.94
CA LYS A 40 4.13 -11.90 -9.18
C LYS A 40 2.87 -11.08 -9.42
N VAL A 41 2.98 -9.75 -9.31
CA VAL A 41 1.83 -8.83 -9.37
C VAL A 41 1.01 -8.97 -10.66
N ASN A 42 1.66 -9.29 -11.77
CA ASN A 42 1.02 -9.53 -13.06
C ASN A 42 0.12 -10.76 -13.12
N THR A 43 0.17 -11.67 -12.14
CA THR A 43 -0.73 -12.84 -12.07
C THR A 43 -1.85 -12.66 -11.06
N ARG A 44 -1.80 -11.62 -10.22
CA ARG A 44 -2.76 -11.43 -9.12
C ARG A 44 -4.07 -10.83 -9.62
N LYS A 45 -5.18 -11.29 -9.05
CA LYS A 45 -6.53 -10.75 -9.29
C LYS A 45 -6.97 -9.71 -8.24
N GLN A 46 -6.39 -9.78 -7.05
CA GLN A 46 -6.69 -8.91 -5.91
C GLN A 46 -5.36 -8.54 -5.25
N ILE A 47 -5.16 -7.27 -4.95
CA ILE A 47 -3.94 -6.74 -4.32
C ILE A 47 -4.37 -5.82 -3.19
N LEU A 48 -3.81 -6.05 -2.00
CA LEU A 48 -3.92 -5.13 -0.85
C LEU A 48 -2.52 -4.61 -0.52
N GLU A 49 -2.38 -3.30 -0.55
CA GLU A 49 -1.19 -2.58 -0.09
C GLU A 49 -1.53 -1.87 1.22
N VAL A 50 -0.82 -2.21 2.30
CA VAL A 50 -0.98 -1.56 3.60
C VAL A 50 0.23 -0.68 3.90
N GLY A 51 -0.03 0.58 4.21
CA GLY A 51 1.01 1.60 4.23
C GLY A 51 1.45 2.00 2.83
N ALA A 52 0.47 2.29 1.96
CA ALA A 52 0.71 2.77 0.59
C ALA A 52 1.49 4.08 0.55
N GLY A 53 1.47 4.85 1.65
CA GLY A 53 2.15 6.12 1.80
C GLY A 53 1.80 7.09 0.67
N ALA A 54 2.81 7.82 0.20
CA ALA A 54 2.67 8.76 -0.91
C ALA A 54 2.55 8.07 -2.30
N GLY A 55 2.42 6.74 -2.39
CA GLY A 55 2.20 6.03 -3.64
C GLY A 55 3.45 5.78 -4.49
N PHE A 56 4.58 5.45 -3.87
CA PHE A 56 5.82 5.12 -4.61
C PHE A 56 5.74 3.78 -5.34
N LEU A 57 5.34 2.72 -4.63
CA LEU A 57 5.17 1.39 -5.22
C LEU A 57 4.02 1.38 -6.24
N TYR A 58 2.99 2.17 -5.98
CA TYR A 58 1.82 2.31 -6.83
C TYR A 58 2.17 2.63 -8.29
N ASN A 59 3.02 3.65 -8.51
CA ASN A 59 3.42 4.10 -9.85
C ASN A 59 4.01 2.97 -10.70
N HIS A 60 4.74 2.06 -10.07
CA HIS A 60 5.25 0.87 -10.73
C HIS A 60 4.16 -0.18 -10.89
N THR A 61 3.39 -0.46 -9.84
CA THR A 61 2.41 -1.55 -9.82
C THR A 61 1.37 -1.45 -10.93
N MET A 62 0.85 -0.25 -11.21
CA MET A 62 -0.19 -0.09 -12.23
C MET A 62 0.24 -0.51 -13.63
N ASN A 63 1.53 -0.38 -13.93
CA ASN A 63 2.07 -0.77 -15.23
C ASN A 63 2.23 -2.30 -15.36
N TYR A 64 2.24 -3.03 -14.25
CA TYR A 64 2.51 -4.47 -14.24
C TYR A 64 1.33 -5.33 -13.76
N LYS A 65 0.36 -4.76 -13.03
CA LYS A 65 -0.84 -5.51 -12.63
C LYS A 65 -1.70 -5.82 -13.85
N ARG A 66 -2.56 -6.83 -13.71
CA ARG A 66 -3.62 -7.08 -14.69
C ARG A 66 -4.59 -5.89 -14.67
N PRO A 67 -5.04 -5.38 -15.83
CA PRO A 67 -6.01 -4.28 -15.88
C PRO A 67 -7.24 -4.52 -15.00
N GLU A 68 -7.77 -5.75 -15.04
CA GLU A 68 -8.94 -6.19 -14.30
C GLU A 68 -8.69 -6.51 -12.82
N ALA A 69 -7.43 -6.59 -12.38
CA ALA A 69 -7.13 -6.87 -10.97
C ALA A 69 -7.63 -5.73 -10.08
N SER A 70 -8.32 -6.07 -8.99
CA SER A 70 -8.68 -5.10 -7.97
C SER A 70 -7.46 -4.76 -7.12
N TYR A 71 -7.33 -3.48 -6.81
CA TYR A 71 -6.25 -2.95 -5.99
C TYR A 71 -6.83 -2.13 -4.86
N VAL A 72 -6.42 -2.40 -3.62
CA VAL A 72 -6.76 -1.59 -2.46
C VAL A 72 -5.47 -1.05 -1.87
N ALA A 73 -5.32 0.28 -1.85
CA ALA A 73 -4.21 0.99 -1.25
C ALA A 73 -4.69 1.61 0.06
N THR A 74 -4.06 1.24 1.18
CA THR A 74 -4.42 1.79 2.49
C THR A 74 -3.26 2.47 3.18
N ASP A 75 -3.56 3.52 3.93
CA ASP A 75 -2.61 4.16 4.83
C ASP A 75 -3.35 4.77 6.02
N LEU A 76 -2.64 5.01 7.12
CA LEU A 76 -3.20 5.68 8.28
C LEU A 76 -3.29 7.20 8.06
N SER A 77 -2.34 7.77 7.31
CA SER A 77 -2.24 9.22 7.06
C SER A 77 -3.09 9.63 5.86
N GLU A 78 -4.07 10.51 6.11
CA GLU A 78 -4.89 11.09 5.05
C GLU A 78 -4.05 11.96 4.10
N LYS A 79 -3.01 12.62 4.62
CA LYS A 79 -2.14 13.45 3.80
C LYS A 79 -1.27 12.63 2.86
N MET A 80 -0.79 11.46 3.28
CA MET A 80 -0.09 10.51 2.41
C MET A 80 -0.98 10.04 1.25
N LEU A 81 -2.22 9.63 1.56
CA LEU A 81 -3.19 9.21 0.54
C LEU A 81 -3.57 10.36 -0.40
N SER A 82 -3.66 11.57 0.12
CA SER A 82 -3.87 12.78 -0.70
C SER A 82 -2.72 13.01 -1.68
N ILE A 83 -1.46 12.77 -1.28
CA ILE A 83 -0.30 12.87 -2.16
C ILE A 83 -0.32 11.77 -3.24
N LEU A 84 -0.68 10.54 -2.86
CA LEU A 84 -0.90 9.44 -3.81
C LEU A 84 -1.93 9.82 -4.88
N CYS A 85 -3.10 10.33 -4.48
CA CYS A 85 -4.15 10.76 -5.41
C CYS A 85 -3.68 11.90 -6.33
N LYS A 86 -2.90 12.87 -5.82
CA LYS A 86 -2.31 13.95 -6.64
C LYS A 86 -1.35 13.42 -7.69
N ARG A 87 -0.49 12.45 -7.35
CA ARG A 87 0.42 11.80 -8.31
C ARG A 87 -0.35 11.07 -9.40
N LEU A 88 -1.54 10.60 -9.04
CA LEU A 88 -2.47 10.01 -9.97
C LEU A 88 -3.26 10.97 -10.84
N GLN A 89 -3.03 12.27 -10.69
CA GLN A 89 -3.76 13.32 -11.38
C GLN A 89 -5.28 13.23 -11.10
N ILE A 90 -5.63 12.74 -9.91
CA ILE A 90 -7.01 12.76 -9.44
C ILE A 90 -7.29 14.15 -8.87
N SER A 91 -8.27 14.83 -9.44
CA SER A 91 -8.68 16.18 -9.07
C SER A 91 -9.54 16.20 -7.80
N GLU A 92 -10.14 15.07 -7.45
CA GLU A 92 -10.99 14.92 -6.27
C GLU A 92 -10.12 14.92 -5.00
N ALA A 93 -10.53 15.72 -4.02
CA ALA A 93 -9.91 15.68 -2.71
C ALA A 93 -10.22 14.33 -2.05
N PHE A 94 -9.18 13.64 -1.60
CA PHE A 94 -9.33 12.41 -0.84
C PHE A 94 -10.04 12.71 0.50
N ARG A 95 -11.01 11.86 0.88
CA ARG A 95 -11.74 11.91 2.16
C ARG A 95 -12.13 10.50 2.57
N ASP A 96 -11.42 9.93 3.53
CA ASP A 96 -11.60 8.56 4.07
C ASP A 96 -11.47 7.42 3.05
N GLU A 97 -12.20 7.44 1.95
CA GLU A 97 -12.08 6.48 0.85
C GLU A 97 -12.31 7.13 -0.53
N LEU A 98 -11.73 6.54 -1.57
CA LEU A 98 -11.92 6.94 -2.95
C LEU A 98 -11.76 5.76 -3.89
N PHE A 99 -12.67 5.59 -4.85
CA PHE A 99 -12.56 4.60 -5.90
C PHE A 99 -12.20 5.25 -7.23
N ILE A 100 -11.15 4.75 -7.88
CA ILE A 100 -10.62 5.27 -9.14
C ILE A 100 -10.79 4.20 -10.21
N GLU A 101 -11.88 4.32 -10.97
CA GLU A 101 -12.34 3.33 -11.95
C GLU A 101 -11.28 3.01 -13.00
N LYS A 102 -10.57 4.04 -13.50
CA LYS A 102 -9.51 3.90 -14.51
C LYS A 102 -8.47 2.83 -14.15
N TYR A 103 -8.21 2.63 -12.85
CA TYR A 103 -7.19 1.70 -12.37
C TYR A 103 -7.77 0.48 -11.63
N ASN A 104 -9.09 0.37 -11.49
CA ASN A 104 -9.74 -0.57 -10.57
C ASN A 104 -9.09 -0.51 -9.16
N LEU A 105 -8.94 0.72 -8.67
CA LEU A 105 -8.20 1.05 -7.44
C LEU A 105 -9.15 1.65 -6.40
N LYS A 106 -9.16 1.09 -5.19
CA LYS A 106 -9.69 1.74 -3.99
C LYS A 106 -8.53 2.30 -3.17
N VAL A 107 -8.61 3.57 -2.81
CA VAL A 107 -7.74 4.22 -1.82
C VAL A 107 -8.56 4.38 -0.55
N GLU A 108 -8.01 3.99 0.60
CA GLU A 108 -8.77 4.01 1.86
C GLU A 108 -7.87 4.32 3.05
N LYS A 109 -8.34 5.20 3.94
CA LYS A 109 -7.72 5.43 5.23
C LYS A 109 -8.04 4.26 6.13
N ALA A 110 -7.03 3.48 6.51
CA ALA A 110 -7.24 2.35 7.39
C ALA A 110 -6.05 2.12 8.31
N ASN A 111 -6.34 1.70 9.53
CA ASN A 111 -5.33 1.13 10.40
C ASN A 111 -5.01 -0.29 9.92
N GLY A 112 -3.79 -0.49 9.42
CA GLY A 112 -3.32 -1.79 8.95
C GLY A 112 -3.41 -2.92 9.98
N GLU A 113 -3.36 -2.60 11.28
CA GLU A 113 -3.49 -3.58 12.37
C GLU A 113 -4.95 -4.02 12.60
N GLN A 114 -5.92 -3.30 12.04
CA GLN A 114 -7.36 -3.56 12.19
C GLN A 114 -8.01 -4.07 10.90
N LEU A 115 -7.25 -4.16 9.81
CA LEU A 115 -7.75 -4.76 8.58
C LEU A 115 -8.04 -6.23 8.85
N GLN A 116 -9.28 -6.64 8.64
CA GLN A 116 -9.68 -8.03 8.78
C GLN A 116 -8.90 -8.86 7.76
N GLU A 117 -8.12 -9.82 8.25
CA GLU A 117 -7.59 -10.91 7.44
C GLU A 117 -8.78 -11.77 7.00
N ASP A 118 -9.41 -11.44 5.87
CA ASP A 118 -10.51 -12.26 5.37
C ASP A 118 -9.95 -13.57 4.78
N ASP A 119 -9.74 -14.52 5.66
CA ASP A 119 -9.22 -15.85 5.39
C ASP A 119 -10.30 -16.83 4.87
N SER A 120 -11.55 -16.34 4.73
CA SER A 120 -12.73 -17.17 4.53
C SER A 120 -12.93 -17.71 3.11
N ARG A 121 -12.10 -17.31 2.13
CA ARG A 121 -12.07 -17.99 0.81
C ARG A 121 -11.15 -19.21 0.86
N SER A 122 -11.63 -20.25 1.53
CA SER A 122 -11.05 -21.59 1.55
C SER A 122 -11.07 -22.25 0.17
N PHE A 123 -10.12 -21.87 -0.69
CA PHE A 123 -9.79 -22.69 -1.85
C PHE A 123 -8.90 -23.85 -1.39
N GLN A 124 -9.45 -25.06 -1.44
CA GLN A 124 -8.72 -26.31 -1.20
C GLN A 124 -7.61 -26.47 -2.26
N SER A 125 -6.40 -26.03 -1.96
CA SER A 125 -5.19 -26.58 -2.56
C SER A 125 -4.05 -26.56 -1.55
N PRO A 126 -3.19 -27.60 -1.51
CA PRO A 126 -2.14 -27.73 -0.52
C PRO A 126 -0.94 -26.89 -0.93
N LEU A 127 -1.05 -25.56 -0.84
CA LEU A 127 0.08 -24.65 -1.04
C LEU A 127 0.27 -23.81 0.21
N LYS A 128 1.39 -24.09 0.90
CA LYS A 128 1.87 -23.36 2.08
C LYS A 128 1.86 -21.86 1.81
N ARG A 129 1.05 -21.14 2.59
CA ARG A 129 1.05 -19.68 2.69
C ARG A 129 2.43 -19.20 3.13
N ARG A 130 2.93 -18.12 2.52
CA ARG A 130 4.11 -17.40 2.99
C ARG A 130 3.70 -15.94 3.20
N SER A 131 3.57 -15.54 4.46
CA SER A 131 3.63 -14.12 4.83
C SER A 131 5.09 -13.69 4.73
N CYS A 132 5.39 -12.74 3.84
CA CYS A 132 6.72 -12.13 3.76
C CYS A 132 6.67 -10.78 4.47
N TRP A 133 7.16 -10.75 5.70
CA TRP A 133 7.42 -9.52 6.43
C TRP A 133 8.74 -8.91 5.93
N PHE A 134 8.65 -7.90 5.06
CA PHE A 134 9.83 -7.13 4.70
C PHE A 134 10.13 -6.11 5.79
N HIS A 135 11.16 -6.38 6.59
CA HIS A 135 11.77 -5.41 7.47
C HIS A 135 12.84 -4.66 6.68
N SER A 136 12.58 -3.42 6.29
CA SER A 136 13.63 -2.54 5.77
C SER A 136 14.58 -2.20 6.92
N VAL A 137 15.85 -2.61 6.80
CA VAL A 137 16.90 -2.29 7.76
C VAL A 137 17.42 -0.89 7.43
N GLY A 138 16.73 0.12 7.93
CA GLY A 138 17.06 1.54 7.77
C GLY A 138 15.89 2.37 8.30
N ARG A 139 16.18 3.31 9.21
CA ARG A 139 15.21 4.05 10.05
C ARG A 139 13.85 4.33 9.37
N GLN A 140 12.80 3.82 10.01
CA GLN A 140 11.40 4.26 9.95
C GLN A 140 10.66 4.20 8.60
N SER A 141 10.53 3.01 8.01
CA SER A 141 9.42 2.72 7.10
C SER A 141 8.99 1.27 7.23
N LYS A 142 7.80 1.03 7.79
CA LYS A 142 7.11 -0.26 7.75
C LYS A 142 6.18 -0.24 6.53
N VAL A 143 6.57 -0.88 5.44
CA VAL A 143 5.67 -1.14 4.30
C VAL A 143 5.13 -2.56 4.50
N LEU A 144 3.82 -2.68 4.74
CA LEU A 144 3.16 -3.97 4.91
C LEU A 144 2.40 -4.31 3.63
N LEU A 145 2.96 -5.16 2.77
CA LEU A 145 2.18 -5.68 1.65
C LEU A 145 1.52 -7.01 2.06
N LEU A 146 0.23 -6.96 2.41
CA LEU A 146 -0.55 -8.17 2.68
C LEU A 146 -0.93 -8.84 1.36
N GLN A 147 -0.31 -9.98 1.07
CA GLN A 147 -0.60 -10.75 -0.14
C GLN A 147 -1.76 -11.73 0.08
N TYR A 148 -2.78 -11.62 -0.76
CA TYR A 148 -3.74 -12.70 -0.97
C TYR A 148 -3.36 -13.48 -2.22
N CYS A 149 -3.00 -14.76 -2.05
CA CYS A 149 -2.77 -15.68 -3.16
C CYS A 149 -4.10 -16.28 -3.61
N THR A 150 -4.52 -15.98 -4.85
CA THR A 150 -5.45 -16.81 -5.62
C THR A 150 -4.83 -17.18 -6.96
#